data_AF-A0A0N8R328-F1
#
_entry.id   AF-A0A0N8R328-F1
#
_cell.length_a   1.000
_cell.length_b   1.000
_cell.length_c   1.000
_cell.angle_alpha   90.00
_cell.angle_beta   90.00
_cell.angle_gamma   90.00
#
_symmetry.space_group_name_H-M   'P 1'
#
loop_
_entity.id
_entity.type
_entity.pdbx_description
1 polymer ?
#
loop_
_entity_poly.entity_id
_entity_poly.type
_entity_poly.pdbx_seq_one_letter_code
_entity_poly.pdbx_strand_id
1 'polypeptide(L)'
;MDTENQTRPFNPIPLILISLGIWLPIIGTLLTYYLSRDADGLSGSMALGSAVVLLAQVEIFAIIFLLIYAFAVKPWRLSRKIRTVFSINAVAATVAGIGIIVTLANISLQ
;
A
#
# COMPACT_ATOMS: atom_id res chain seq x y z
N MET A 1 29.19 1.51 -33.67
CA MET A 1 28.16 2.30 -32.94
C MET A 1 27.33 1.30 -32.19
N ASP A 2 27.92 0.85 -31.11
CA ASP A 2 27.65 -0.46 -30.54
C ASP A 2 26.48 -0.30 -29.60
N THR A 3 25.44 -1.10 -29.83
CA THR A 3 24.17 -0.98 -29.12
C THR A 3 24.35 -1.45 -27.70
N GLU A 4 24.72 -0.51 -26.83
CA GLU A 4 24.86 -0.70 -25.39
C GLU A 4 23.48 -0.84 -24.74
N ASN A 5 22.78 -1.91 -25.11
CA ASN A 5 21.57 -2.36 -24.43
C ASN A 5 21.99 -2.93 -23.07
N GLN A 6 22.33 -2.03 -22.15
CA GLN A 6 22.47 -2.35 -20.74
C GLN A 6 21.12 -2.88 -20.25
N THR A 7 20.97 -4.21 -20.27
CA THR A 7 19.94 -4.91 -19.52
C THR A 7 20.19 -4.65 -18.04
N ARG A 8 19.65 -3.52 -17.54
CA ARG A 8 19.80 -3.11 -16.14
C ARG A 8 19.42 -4.29 -15.26
N PRO A 9 20.29 -4.74 -14.34
CA PRO A 9 19.96 -5.86 -13.46
C PRO A 9 18.69 -5.53 -12.69
N PHE A 10 17.77 -6.49 -12.63
CA PHE A 10 16.49 -6.31 -11.95
C PHE A 10 16.74 -5.99 -10.47
N ASN A 11 16.47 -4.75 -10.07
CA ASN A 11 16.57 -4.33 -8.68
C ASN A 11 15.23 -4.61 -7.95
N PRO A 12 15.21 -5.51 -6.94
CA PRO A 12 13.99 -5.80 -6.19
C PRO A 12 13.62 -4.70 -5.17
N ILE A 13 14.56 -3.83 -4.79
CA ILE A 13 14.40 -2.86 -3.70
C ILE A 13 13.14 -1.97 -3.87
N PRO A 14 12.84 -1.39 -5.05
CA PRO A 14 11.63 -0.58 -5.21
C PRO A 14 10.35 -1.36 -4.95
N LEU A 15 10.27 -2.62 -5.40
CA LEU A 15 9.09 -3.46 -5.17
C LEU A 15 8.94 -3.86 -3.69
N ILE A 16 10.05 -4.05 -2.97
CA ILE A 16 10.05 -4.30 -1.52
C ILE A 16 9.55 -3.06 -0.77
N LEU A 17 10.06 -1.86 -1.10
CA LEU A 17 9.62 -0.60 -0.46
C LEU A 17 8.14 -0.30 -0.73
N ILE A 18 7.67 -0.53 -1.97
CA ILE A 18 6.25 -0.44 -2.32
C ILE A 18 5.43 -1.45 -1.51
N SER A 19 5.90 -2.70 -1.39
CA SER A 19 5.21 -3.73 -0.60
C SER A 19 5.10 -3.30 0.87
N LEU A 20 6.17 -2.79 1.47
CA LEU A 20 6.14 -2.26 2.84
C LEU A 20 5.15 -1.11 2.98
N GLY A 21 5.14 -0.16 2.04
CA GLY A 21 4.21 0.97 2.04
C GLY A 21 2.74 0.61 1.89
N ILE A 22 2.42 -0.55 1.28
CA ILE A 22 1.05 -1.08 1.20
C ILE A 22 0.70 -1.88 2.46
N TRP A 23 1.59 -2.78 2.90
CA TRP A 23 1.27 -3.73 3.97
C TRP A 23 1.36 -3.12 5.38
N LEU A 24 2.21 -2.11 5.62
CA LEU A 24 2.28 -1.44 6.93
C LEU A 24 0.96 -0.75 7.32
N PRO A 25 0.32 0.07 6.44
CA PRO A 25 -1.02 0.61 6.68
C PRO A 25 -2.08 -0.46 6.95
N ILE A 26 -2.15 -1.52 6.14
CA ILE A 26 -3.11 -2.62 6.30
C ILE A 26 -2.93 -3.32 7.66
N ILE A 27 -1.70 -3.67 8.03
CA ILE A 27 -1.40 -4.34 9.32
C ILE A 27 -1.67 -3.40 10.49
N GLY A 28 -1.28 -2.12 10.38
CA GLY A 28 -1.50 -1.11 11.41
C GLY A 28 -2.98 -0.85 11.67
N THR A 29 -3.79 -0.70 10.64
CA THR A 29 -5.25 -0.52 10.76
C THR A 29 -5.95 -1.76 11.33
N LEU A 30 -5.59 -2.97 10.88
CA LEU A 30 -6.10 -4.23 11.45
C LEU A 30 -5.74 -4.36 12.94
N LEU A 31 -4.48 -4.17 13.31
CA LEU A 31 -4.03 -4.24 14.70
C LEU A 31 -4.75 -3.22 15.57
N THR A 32 -4.89 -1.98 15.08
CA THR A 32 -5.60 -0.89 15.75
C THR A 32 -7.08 -1.22 15.95
N TYR A 33 -7.75 -1.77 14.93
CA TYR A 33 -9.14 -2.23 15.03
C TYR A 33 -9.33 -3.32 16.07
N TYR A 34 -8.43 -4.32 16.13
CA TYR A 34 -8.51 -5.37 17.14
C TYR A 34 -8.25 -4.84 18.55
N LEU A 35 -7.21 -4.04 18.76
CA LEU A 35 -6.87 -3.51 20.09
C LEU A 35 -7.93 -2.55 20.63
N SER A 36 -8.55 -1.74 19.78
CA SER A 36 -9.62 -0.82 20.19
C SER A 36 -10.96 -1.51 20.43
N ARG A 37 -11.15 -2.76 19.97
CA ARG A 37 -12.36 -3.53 20.24
C ARG A 37 -12.50 -3.94 21.71
N ASP A 38 -11.38 -4.01 22.42
CA ASP A 38 -11.30 -4.36 23.84
C ASP A 38 -11.14 -3.12 24.75
N ALA A 39 -11.17 -1.89 24.20
CA ALA A 39 -10.87 -0.66 24.92
C ALA A 39 -12.02 0.37 24.84
N ASP A 40 -12.89 0.39 25.87
CA ASP A 40 -14.03 1.31 26.05
C ASP A 40 -13.66 2.81 26.26
N GLY A 41 -12.48 3.25 25.78
CA GLY A 41 -11.91 4.56 26.07
C GLY A 41 -12.15 5.63 25.00
N LEU A 42 -12.95 6.64 25.32
CA LEU A 42 -13.24 7.80 24.45
C LEU A 42 -11.97 8.54 23.97
N SER A 43 -10.90 8.51 24.76
CA SER A 43 -9.58 9.08 24.43
C SER A 43 -8.83 8.31 23.32
N GLY A 44 -9.10 7.01 23.16
CA GLY A 44 -8.53 6.20 22.09
C GLY A 44 -9.01 6.65 20.70
N SER A 45 -10.26 7.14 20.61
CA SER A 45 -10.89 7.51 19.34
C SER A 45 -10.16 8.64 18.59
N MET A 46 -9.69 9.68 19.29
CA MET A 46 -9.01 10.81 18.64
C MET A 46 -7.58 10.44 18.20
N ALA A 47 -6.87 9.63 18.98
CA ALA A 47 -5.57 9.07 18.59
C ALA A 47 -5.71 8.07 17.43
N LEU A 48 -6.83 7.34 17.36
CA LEU A 48 -7.18 6.49 16.21
C LEU A 48 -7.28 7.31 14.93
N GLY A 49 -8.06 8.40 14.96
CA GLY A 49 -8.32 9.22 13.78
C GLY A 49 -7.05 9.78 13.14
N SER A 50 -6.13 10.30 13.96
CA SER A 50 -4.86 10.83 13.46
C SER A 50 -3.92 9.72 12.95
N ALA A 51 -3.85 8.58 13.63
CA ALA A 51 -3.07 7.43 13.16
C ALA A 51 -3.60 6.88 11.82
N VAL A 52 -4.91 6.71 11.69
CA VAL A 52 -5.57 6.24 10.45
C VAL A 52 -5.31 7.18 9.27
N VAL A 53 -5.37 8.51 9.48
CA VAL A 53 -5.06 9.49 8.43
C VAL A 53 -3.59 9.41 7.99
N LEU A 54 -2.64 9.24 8.92
CA LEU A 54 -1.22 9.07 8.58
C LEU A 54 -0.95 7.75 7.84
N LEU A 55 -1.58 6.65 8.26
CA LEU A 55 -1.49 5.35 7.59
C LEU A 55 -2.04 5.45 6.15
N ALA A 56 -3.21 6.07 5.97
CA ALA A 56 -3.81 6.29 4.65
C ALA A 56 -2.95 7.16 3.72
N GLN A 57 -2.24 8.18 4.23
CA GLN A 57 -1.32 8.97 3.42
C GLN A 57 -0.15 8.13 2.89
N VAL A 58 0.49 7.32 3.75
CA VAL A 58 1.56 6.40 3.35
C VAL A 58 1.08 5.40 2.29
N GLU A 59 -0.14 4.89 2.47
CA GLU A 59 -0.80 3.95 1.57
C GLU A 59 -1.05 4.55 0.18
N ILE A 60 -1.52 5.81 0.10
CA ILE A 60 -1.69 6.55 -1.16
C ILE A 60 -0.36 6.69 -1.91
N PHE A 61 0.73 7.06 -1.22
CA PHE A 61 2.06 7.11 -1.85
C PHE A 61 2.50 5.74 -2.37
N ALA A 62 2.26 4.67 -1.62
CA ALA A 62 2.62 3.32 -2.02
C ALA A 62 1.81 2.84 -3.24
N ILE A 63 0.52 3.18 -3.34
CA ILE A 63 -0.33 2.94 -4.52
C ILE A 63 0.23 3.70 -5.74
N ILE A 64 0.58 4.97 -5.59
CA ILE A 64 1.18 5.78 -6.66
C ILE A 64 2.51 5.16 -7.13
N PHE A 65 3.39 4.76 -6.22
CA PHE A 65 4.64 4.09 -6.58
C PHE A 65 4.43 2.72 -7.23
N LEU A 66 3.40 1.95 -6.81
CA LEU A 66 3.03 0.70 -7.47
C LEU A 66 2.59 0.93 -8.92
N LEU A 67 1.80 1.98 -9.19
CA LEU A 67 1.40 2.37 -10.55
C LEU A 67 2.61 2.82 -11.38
N ILE A 68 3.49 3.67 -10.85
CA ILE A 68 4.73 4.09 -11.53
C ILE A 68 5.59 2.86 -11.85
N TYR A 69 5.77 1.94 -10.90
CA TYR A 69 6.50 0.69 -11.10
C TYR A 69 5.84 -0.18 -12.18
N ALA A 70 4.51 -0.27 -12.20
CA ALA A 70 3.77 -0.98 -13.24
C ALA A 70 4.09 -0.44 -14.64
N PHE A 71 4.01 0.88 -14.85
CA PHE A 71 4.28 1.49 -16.15
C PHE A 71 5.76 1.45 -16.56
N ALA A 72 6.68 1.72 -15.62
CA ALA A 72 8.10 1.81 -15.90
C ALA A 72 8.77 0.42 -16.08
N VAL A 73 8.45 -0.54 -15.20
CA VAL A 73 9.11 -1.85 -15.14
C VAL A 73 8.32 -2.94 -15.86
N LYS A 74 7.00 -2.76 -16.06
CA LYS A 74 6.10 -3.69 -16.75
C LYS A 74 6.22 -5.13 -16.23
N PRO A 75 5.95 -5.36 -14.92
CA PRO A 75 6.25 -6.63 -14.22
C PRO A 75 5.57 -7.88 -14.81
N TRP A 76 4.50 -7.71 -15.61
CA TRP A 76 3.89 -8.79 -16.41
C TRP A 76 4.81 -9.36 -17.50
N ARG A 77 5.84 -8.64 -17.93
CA ARG A 77 6.88 -9.10 -18.89
C ARG A 77 8.09 -9.75 -18.21
N LEU A 78 8.14 -9.77 -16.88
CA LEU A 78 9.24 -10.34 -16.09
C LEU A 78 8.93 -11.78 -15.62
N SER A 79 9.83 -12.35 -14.81
CA SER A 79 9.71 -13.70 -14.26
C SER A 79 8.37 -13.91 -13.50
N ARG A 80 7.85 -15.14 -13.56
CA ARG A 80 6.60 -15.56 -12.91
C ARG A 80 6.54 -15.22 -11.42
N LYS A 81 7.68 -15.25 -10.72
CA LYS A 81 7.80 -14.83 -9.30
C LYS A 81 7.47 -13.34 -9.13
N ILE A 82 8.11 -12.46 -9.91
CA ILE A 82 7.93 -11.01 -9.85
C ILE A 82 6.49 -10.64 -10.21
N ARG A 83 5.93 -11.27 -11.25
CA ARG A 83 4.52 -11.10 -11.65
C ARG A 83 3.57 -11.44 -10.50
N THR A 84 3.81 -12.53 -9.78
CA THR A 84 2.98 -12.96 -8.64
C THR A 84 3.06 -11.96 -7.48
N VAL A 85 4.26 -11.53 -7.09
CA VAL A 85 4.46 -10.51 -6.03
C VAL A 85 3.80 -9.18 -6.40
N PHE A 86 3.91 -8.75 -7.66
CA PHE A 86 3.22 -7.55 -8.13
C PHE A 86 1.69 -7.71 -8.07
N SER A 87 1.14 -8.85 -8.52
CA SER A 87 -0.31 -9.10 -8.44
C SER A 87 -0.84 -9.10 -7.01
N ILE A 88 -0.11 -9.68 -6.04
CA ILE A 88 -0.48 -9.64 -4.62
C ILE A 88 -0.53 -8.19 -4.11
N ASN A 89 0.49 -7.39 -4.41
CA ASN A 89 0.51 -5.98 -4.03
C ASN A 89 -0.58 -5.16 -4.73
N ALA A 90 -0.92 -5.45 -5.99
CA ALA A 90 -2.01 -4.78 -6.69
C ALA A 90 -3.40 -5.10 -6.09
N VAL A 91 -3.63 -6.34 -5.67
CA VAL A 91 -4.86 -6.72 -4.94
C VAL A 91 -4.91 -6.02 -3.58
N ALA A 92 -3.81 -6.06 -2.81
CA ALA A 92 -3.74 -5.38 -1.51
C ALA A 92 -3.97 -3.86 -1.63
N ALA A 93 -3.31 -3.20 -2.60
CA ALA A 93 -3.51 -1.79 -2.95
C ALA A 93 -4.96 -1.45 -3.35
N THR A 94 -5.67 -2.37 -4.01
CA THR A 94 -7.08 -2.19 -4.38
C THR A 94 -7.99 -2.24 -3.15
N VAL A 95 -7.78 -3.23 -2.27
CA VAL A 95 -8.53 -3.37 -1.01
C VAL A 95 -8.29 -2.17 -0.09
N ALA A 96 -7.03 -1.75 0.05
CA ALA A 96 -6.62 -0.54 0.74
C ALA A 96 -7.34 0.72 0.22
N GLY A 97 -7.26 0.98 -1.09
CA GLY A 97 -7.91 2.13 -1.72
C GLY A 97 -9.43 2.17 -1.50
N ILE A 98 -10.10 1.01 -1.54
CA ILE A 98 -11.54 0.90 -1.21
C ILE A 98 -11.77 1.23 0.28
N GLY A 99 -10.95 0.69 1.19
CA GLY A 99 -11.04 0.96 2.63
C GLY A 99 -10.88 2.45 2.97
N ILE A 100 -9.93 3.14 2.32
CA ILE A 100 -9.76 4.59 2.40
C ILE A 100 -11.04 5.31 1.96
N ILE A 101 -11.57 5.00 0.76
CA ILE A 101 -12.78 5.64 0.22
C ILE A 101 -13.98 5.46 1.16
N VAL A 102 -14.22 4.25 1.66
CA VAL A 102 -15.33 3.96 2.60
C VAL A 102 -15.17 4.73 3.91
N THR A 103 -13.95 4.80 4.44
CA THR A 103 -13.66 5.53 5.68
C THR A 103 -13.89 7.03 5.52
N LEU A 104 -13.40 7.63 4.43
CA LEU A 104 -13.63 9.04 4.09
C LEU A 104 -15.11 9.33 3.84
N ALA A 105 -15.85 8.44 3.17
CA ALA A 105 -17.28 8.61 2.94
C ALA A 105 -18.07 8.62 4.25
N ASN A 106 -17.76 7.70 5.18
CA ASN A 106 -18.39 7.67 6.50
C ASN A 106 -18.09 8.92 7.34
N ILE A 107 -16.84 9.42 7.33
CA ILE A 107 -16.47 10.66 8.02
C ILE A 107 -17.18 11.87 7.40
N SER A 108 -17.39 11.87 6.08
CA SER A 108 -18.03 12.98 5.35
C SER A 108 -19.57 12.98 5.45
N LEU A 109 -20.16 11.96 6.07
CA LEU A 109 -21.60 11.79 6.29
C LEU A 109 -22.01 12.05 7.76
N GLN A 110 -21.05 12.40 8.62
CA GLN A 110 -21.24 12.78 10.03
C GLN A 110 -21.17 14.30 10.22
#